data_AF-A0A3B3U074-F1
#
_entry.id   AF-A0A3B3U074-F1
#
_cell.length_a   1.000
_cell.length_b   1.000
_cell.length_c   1.000
_cell.angle_alpha   90.00
_cell.angle_beta   90.00
_cell.angle_gamma   90.00
#
_symmetry.space_group_name_H-M   'P 1'
#
loop_
_entity.id
_entity.type
_entity.pdbx_description
1 polymer ?
#
loop_
_entity_poly.entity_id
_entity_poly.type
_entity_poly.pdbx_seq_one_letter_code
_entity_poly.pdbx_strand_id
1 'polypeptide(L)'
;MLGVRCLHHIVLNTPAADLRQFNRAEVLYQALFRHLYTSEAAVIQLVLSCLLDLLLVLEKPPSSYCRRKPCRHDDVLHLVLTHMEAEHKVALRRVYASALLLYVERVGVAVCRHLRRLMPVLLGYLEIGDPPDESVRLKMLEVLQSTIRLAWPRMASRADALLRCLLRLLVDVSADPGLSDSVRLQLMEGSSASLRLLDAATQRRVQRLLLQVDSRHCSPQVLCCLATVTAEQEHT
;
A
#
# COMPACT_ATOMS: atom_id res chain seq x y z
N MET A 1 5.57 21.45 -13.77
CA MET A 1 4.23 20.81 -13.87
C MET A 1 3.75 20.60 -15.32
N LEU A 2 3.69 21.65 -16.17
CA LEU A 2 3.19 21.54 -17.56
C LEU A 2 3.96 20.50 -18.38
N GLY A 3 5.30 20.48 -18.29
CA GLY A 3 6.14 19.51 -18.99
C GLY A 3 5.74 18.05 -18.73
N VAL A 4 5.59 17.65 -17.45
CA VAL A 4 5.18 16.28 -17.09
C VAL A 4 3.79 15.94 -17.63
N ARG A 5 2.85 16.90 -17.62
CA ARG A 5 1.51 16.72 -18.20
C ARG A 5 1.57 16.51 -19.71
N CYS A 6 2.40 17.27 -20.41
CA CYS A 6 2.62 17.08 -21.85
C CYS A 6 3.23 15.71 -22.14
N LEU A 7 4.23 15.27 -21.34
CA LEU A 7 4.79 13.93 -21.48
C LEU A 7 3.75 12.85 -21.24
N HIS A 8 2.91 12.98 -20.21
CA HIS A 8 1.84 12.02 -19.93
C HIS A 8 0.82 11.97 -21.07
N HIS A 9 0.44 13.11 -21.62
CA HIS A 9 -0.43 13.19 -22.79
C HIS A 9 0.19 12.48 -24.00
N ILE A 10 1.48 12.66 -24.26
CA ILE A 10 2.20 11.94 -25.34
C ILE A 10 2.15 10.43 -25.09
N VAL A 11 2.41 9.98 -23.86
CA VAL A 11 2.38 8.54 -23.51
C VAL A 11 1.00 7.93 -23.75
N LEU A 12 -0.08 8.64 -23.41
CA LEU A 12 -1.45 8.14 -23.55
C LEU A 12 -1.96 8.16 -25.00
N ASN A 13 -1.49 9.08 -25.83
CA ASN A 13 -2.03 9.31 -27.18
C ASN A 13 -1.11 8.82 -28.30
N THR A 14 0.08 8.34 -27.99
CA THR A 14 1.01 7.77 -28.98
C THR A 14 0.98 6.24 -28.91
N PRO A 15 0.85 5.54 -30.05
CA PRO A 15 0.93 4.08 -30.07
C PRO A 15 2.21 3.55 -29.41
N ALA A 16 2.09 2.46 -28.65
CA ALA A 16 3.21 1.88 -27.93
C ALA A 16 4.37 1.45 -28.86
N ALA A 17 4.09 1.08 -30.10
CA ALA A 17 5.12 0.75 -31.10
C ALA A 17 5.99 1.97 -31.44
N ASP A 18 5.37 3.13 -31.66
CA ASP A 18 6.05 4.37 -32.02
C ASP A 18 6.87 4.94 -30.85
N LEU A 19 6.39 4.75 -29.62
CA LEU A 19 7.14 5.10 -28.42
C LEU A 19 8.36 4.20 -28.22
N ARG A 20 8.27 2.91 -28.56
CA ARG A 20 9.42 1.99 -28.52
C ARG A 20 10.40 2.28 -29.65
N GLN A 21 9.91 2.76 -30.78
CA GLN A 21 10.75 3.12 -31.92
C GLN A 21 11.78 4.19 -31.50
N PHE A 22 13.03 3.97 -31.91
CA PHE A 22 14.16 4.84 -31.54
C PHE A 22 14.36 5.05 -30.03
N ASN A 23 13.91 4.10 -29.19
CA ASN A 23 14.06 4.16 -27.73
C ASN A 23 13.46 5.42 -27.06
N ARG A 24 12.44 6.04 -27.65
CA ARG A 24 11.81 7.25 -27.07
C ARG A 24 11.22 6.97 -25.68
N ALA A 25 10.58 5.82 -25.51
CA ALA A 25 10.04 5.38 -24.22
C ALA A 25 11.12 5.29 -23.14
N GLU A 26 12.35 4.91 -23.51
CA GLU A 26 13.47 4.82 -22.57
C GLU A 26 13.94 6.22 -22.12
N VAL A 27 14.03 7.15 -23.06
CA VAL A 27 14.37 8.55 -22.75
C VAL A 27 13.31 9.17 -21.83
N LEU A 28 12.03 8.92 -22.13
CA LEU A 28 10.92 9.36 -21.29
C LEU A 28 11.01 8.76 -19.88
N TYR A 29 11.33 7.47 -19.77
CA TYR A 29 11.49 6.81 -18.48
C TYR A 29 12.63 7.43 -17.68
N GLN A 30 13.80 7.62 -18.27
CA GLN A 30 14.94 8.22 -17.58
C GLN A 30 14.65 9.66 -17.13
N ALA A 31 13.95 10.45 -17.95
CA ALA A 31 13.55 11.81 -17.59
C ALA A 31 12.55 11.81 -16.42
N LEU A 32 11.49 11.00 -16.49
CA LEU A 32 10.49 10.88 -15.43
C LEU A 32 11.06 10.31 -14.14
N PHE A 33 11.91 9.28 -14.23
CA PHE A 33 12.55 8.65 -13.08
C PHE A 33 13.40 9.64 -12.29
N ARG A 34 14.13 10.55 -12.98
CA ARG A 34 14.89 11.62 -12.32
C ARG A 34 13.98 12.59 -11.55
N HIS A 35 12.76 12.83 -12.00
CA HIS A 35 11.82 13.69 -11.28
C HIS A 35 11.30 13.07 -9.98
N LEU A 36 11.47 11.76 -9.75
CA LEU A 36 11.13 11.13 -8.48
C LEU A 36 11.99 11.62 -7.30
N TYR A 37 13.16 12.22 -7.57
CA TYR A 37 14.05 12.82 -6.58
C TYR A 37 13.63 14.23 -6.15
N THR A 38 12.58 14.80 -6.74
CA THR A 38 12.05 16.10 -6.33
C THR A 38 11.20 15.96 -5.06
N SER A 39 11.08 17.03 -4.27
CA SER A 39 10.23 17.04 -3.06
C SER A 39 8.88 17.75 -3.28
N GLU A 40 8.48 17.99 -4.53
CA GLU A 40 7.23 18.68 -4.86
C GLU A 40 6.10 17.68 -5.05
N ALA A 41 5.15 17.63 -4.12
CA ALA A 41 4.06 16.64 -4.11
C ALA A 41 3.25 16.61 -5.41
N ALA A 42 2.90 17.77 -5.96
CA ALA A 42 2.15 17.85 -7.21
C ALA A 42 2.93 17.33 -8.42
N VAL A 43 4.26 17.50 -8.43
CA VAL A 43 5.12 16.94 -9.48
C VAL A 43 5.21 15.42 -9.32
N ILE A 44 5.48 14.94 -8.11
CA ILE A 44 5.56 13.49 -7.82
C ILE A 44 4.26 12.78 -8.20
N GLN A 45 3.09 13.36 -7.90
CA GLN A 45 1.80 12.78 -8.28
C GLN A 45 1.69 12.58 -9.79
N LEU A 46 2.02 13.61 -10.58
CA LEU A 46 1.96 13.53 -12.04
C LEU A 46 2.98 12.54 -12.60
N VAL A 47 4.19 12.52 -12.03
CA VAL A 47 5.27 11.63 -12.45
C VAL A 47 4.89 10.18 -12.16
N LEU A 48 4.35 9.87 -10.98
CA LEU A 48 3.93 8.52 -10.61
C LEU A 48 2.80 8.01 -11.51
N SER A 49 1.82 8.86 -11.84
CA SER A 49 0.75 8.49 -12.80
C SER A 49 1.32 8.23 -14.19
N CYS A 50 2.19 9.12 -14.68
CA CYS A 50 2.78 8.97 -16.01
C CYS A 50 3.67 7.73 -16.11
N LEU A 51 4.45 7.42 -15.06
CA LEU A 51 5.28 6.22 -15.00
C LEU A 51 4.43 4.95 -14.99
N LEU A 52 3.27 4.92 -14.31
CA LEU A 52 2.38 3.75 -14.36
C LEU A 52 1.99 3.41 -15.79
N ASP A 53 1.64 4.40 -16.62
CA ASP A 53 1.23 4.15 -18.00
C ASP A 53 2.43 3.86 -18.91
N LEU A 54 3.53 4.61 -18.76
CA LEU A 54 4.74 4.41 -19.56
C LEU A 54 5.37 3.02 -19.33
N LEU A 55 5.32 2.52 -18.11
CA LEU A 55 5.88 1.20 -17.81
C LEU A 55 5.16 0.07 -18.58
N LEU A 56 3.86 0.21 -18.90
CA LEU A 56 3.14 -0.75 -19.75
C LEU A 56 3.63 -0.72 -21.21
N VAL A 57 4.14 0.42 -21.65
CA VAL A 57 4.78 0.55 -22.97
C VAL A 57 6.13 -0.15 -22.94
N LEU A 58 6.94 0.06 -21.91
CA LEU A 58 8.30 -0.46 -21.83
C LEU A 58 8.35 -1.97 -21.58
N GLU A 59 7.53 -2.45 -20.66
CA GLU A 59 7.64 -3.82 -20.14
C GLU A 59 6.26 -4.42 -19.91
N LYS A 60 6.18 -5.75 -20.08
CA LYS A 60 5.00 -6.47 -19.59
C LYS A 60 5.03 -6.47 -18.06
N PRO A 61 3.86 -6.32 -17.40
CA PRO A 61 3.76 -6.46 -15.96
C PRO A 61 4.45 -7.76 -15.50
N PRO A 62 5.15 -7.73 -14.36
CA PRO A 62 5.81 -8.92 -13.84
C PRO A 62 4.80 -10.05 -13.63
N SER A 63 4.95 -11.15 -14.38
CA SER A 63 4.15 -12.36 -14.21
C SER A 63 4.81 -13.30 -13.19
N SER A 64 3.98 -14.16 -12.58
CA SER A 64 4.35 -15.09 -11.48
C SER A 64 5.35 -16.19 -11.87
N TYR A 65 5.67 -16.36 -13.15
CA TYR A 65 6.45 -17.50 -13.65
C TYR A 65 7.97 -17.24 -13.66
N CYS A 66 8.68 -17.97 -12.78
CA CYS A 66 10.13 -18.24 -12.78
C CYS A 66 11.07 -17.03 -12.54
N ARG A 67 12.38 -17.32 -12.35
CA ARG A 67 13.48 -16.40 -11.99
C ARG A 67 13.52 -15.14 -12.88
N ARG A 68 12.67 -14.16 -12.56
CA ARG A 68 12.60 -12.88 -13.28
C ARG A 68 13.80 -12.01 -12.93
N LYS A 69 14.47 -11.47 -13.94
CA LYS A 69 15.48 -10.40 -13.76
C LYS A 69 14.82 -9.15 -13.16
N PRO A 70 15.53 -8.33 -12.38
CA PRO A 70 15.04 -7.00 -11.99
C PRO A 70 14.55 -6.23 -13.22
N CYS A 71 13.47 -5.47 -13.05
CA CYS A 71 12.80 -4.75 -14.13
C CYS A 71 12.44 -3.32 -13.71
N ARG A 72 12.03 -2.46 -14.64
CA ARG A 72 11.79 -1.04 -14.35
C ARG A 72 10.66 -0.82 -13.34
N HIS A 73 9.69 -1.74 -13.27
CA HIS A 73 8.68 -1.74 -12.21
C HIS A 73 9.29 -1.93 -10.82
N ASP A 74 10.29 -2.81 -10.70
CA ASP A 74 10.99 -3.04 -9.44
C ASP A 74 11.80 -1.80 -9.04
N ASP A 75 12.45 -1.15 -10.00
CA ASP A 75 13.26 0.06 -9.76
C ASP A 75 12.41 1.22 -9.25
N VAL A 76 11.25 1.46 -9.88
CA VAL A 76 10.32 2.52 -9.45
C VAL A 76 9.74 2.20 -8.07
N LEU A 77 9.25 0.96 -7.86
CA LEU A 77 8.68 0.58 -6.57
C LEU A 77 9.74 0.66 -5.45
N HIS A 78 10.97 0.21 -5.72
CA HIS A 78 12.07 0.31 -4.76
C HIS A 78 12.35 1.76 -4.37
N LEU A 79 12.46 2.67 -5.35
CA LEU A 79 12.74 4.07 -5.09
C LEU A 79 11.59 4.73 -4.33
N VAL A 80 10.34 4.49 -4.74
CA VAL A 80 9.15 5.01 -4.05
C VAL A 80 9.11 4.56 -2.60
N LEU A 81 9.30 3.27 -2.32
CA LEU A 81 9.33 2.75 -0.96
C LEU A 81 10.48 3.34 -0.14
N THR A 82 11.63 3.59 -0.76
CA THR A 82 12.78 4.25 -0.12
C THR A 82 12.44 5.68 0.30
N HIS A 83 11.75 6.44 -0.56
CA HIS A 83 11.33 7.80 -0.24
C HIS A 83 10.23 7.80 0.83
N MET A 84 9.26 6.89 0.73
CA MET A 84 8.19 6.77 1.73
C MET A 84 8.71 6.50 3.13
N GLU A 85 9.71 5.63 3.31
CA GLU A 85 10.24 5.25 4.62
C GLU A 85 10.74 6.45 5.45
N ALA A 86 11.30 7.48 4.81
CA ALA A 86 11.81 8.68 5.47
C ALA A 86 10.89 9.92 5.32
N GLU A 87 9.71 9.77 4.73
CA GLU A 87 8.84 10.90 4.40
C GLU A 87 8.01 11.38 5.59
N HIS A 88 8.17 12.66 5.92
CA HIS A 88 7.48 13.33 7.02
C HIS A 88 6.49 14.39 6.55
N LYS A 89 6.58 14.87 5.30
CA LYS A 89 5.64 15.86 4.76
C LYS A 89 4.32 15.19 4.44
N VAL A 90 3.26 15.59 5.16
CA VAL A 90 1.91 15.05 5.01
C VAL A 90 1.44 15.06 3.55
N ALA A 91 1.71 16.13 2.81
CA ALA A 91 1.35 16.24 1.40
C ALA A 91 1.97 15.13 0.52
N LEU A 92 3.25 14.81 0.73
CA LEU A 92 3.93 13.74 0.00
C LEU A 92 3.46 12.36 0.47
N ARG A 93 3.25 12.16 1.77
CA ARG A 93 2.68 10.92 2.31
C ARG A 93 1.34 10.59 1.66
N ARG A 94 0.46 11.58 1.50
CA ARG A 94 -0.82 11.43 0.79
C ARG A 94 -0.63 11.02 -0.66
N VAL A 95 0.28 11.67 -1.39
CA VAL A 95 0.56 11.34 -2.79
C VAL A 95 1.08 9.90 -2.91
N TYR A 96 2.06 9.52 -2.10
CA TYR A 96 2.62 8.18 -2.12
C TYR A 96 1.61 7.11 -1.74
N ALA A 97 0.84 7.31 -0.66
CA ALA A 97 -0.21 6.36 -0.26
C ALA A 97 -1.27 6.16 -1.35
N SER A 98 -1.63 7.23 -2.07
CA SER A 98 -2.59 7.17 -3.19
C SER A 98 -2.07 6.40 -4.39
N ALA A 99 -0.77 6.45 -4.64
CA ALA A 99 -0.16 5.76 -5.77
C ALA A 99 0.21 4.30 -5.44
N LEU A 100 0.59 4.01 -4.19
CA LEU A 100 1.25 2.76 -3.82
C LEU A 100 0.42 1.52 -4.14
N LEU A 101 -0.90 1.57 -3.93
CA LEU A 101 -1.79 0.44 -4.24
C LEU A 101 -1.67 0.03 -5.71
N LEU A 102 -1.72 1.01 -6.63
CA LEU A 102 -1.63 0.78 -8.07
C LEU A 102 -0.29 0.12 -8.45
N TYR A 103 0.80 0.52 -7.80
CA TYR A 103 2.11 -0.09 -8.04
C TYR A 103 2.20 -1.51 -7.47
N VAL A 104 1.67 -1.75 -6.27
CA VAL A 104 1.63 -3.07 -5.66
C VAL A 104 0.82 -4.04 -6.51
N GLU A 105 -0.37 -3.63 -6.97
CA GLU A 105 -1.21 -4.43 -7.85
C GLU A 105 -0.57 -4.65 -9.22
N ARG A 106 0.11 -3.64 -9.77
CA ARG A 106 0.82 -3.76 -11.04
C ARG A 106 1.97 -4.76 -10.96
N VAL A 107 2.66 -4.82 -9.83
CA VAL A 107 3.75 -5.78 -9.60
C VAL A 107 3.20 -7.17 -9.22
N GLY A 108 2.00 -7.23 -8.64
CA GLY A 108 1.33 -8.48 -8.30
C GLY A 108 2.16 -9.33 -7.32
N VAL A 109 2.21 -10.64 -7.55
CA VAL A 109 2.92 -11.61 -6.68
C VAL A 109 4.42 -11.27 -6.52
N ALA A 110 5.01 -10.58 -7.49
CA ALA A 110 6.41 -10.16 -7.40
C ALA A 110 6.67 -9.13 -6.26
N VAL A 111 5.62 -8.56 -5.65
CA VAL A 111 5.72 -7.74 -4.43
C VAL A 111 6.43 -8.47 -3.29
N CYS A 112 6.44 -9.80 -3.31
CA CYS A 112 7.23 -10.63 -2.39
C CYS A 112 8.69 -10.20 -2.25
N ARG A 113 9.31 -9.69 -3.34
CA ARG A 113 10.70 -9.20 -3.36
C ARG A 113 10.89 -7.88 -2.62
N HIS A 114 9.82 -7.10 -2.54
CA HIS A 114 9.81 -5.76 -1.94
C HIS A 114 9.33 -5.76 -0.50
N LEU A 115 8.83 -6.88 0.03
CA LEU A 115 8.29 -6.98 1.39
C LEU A 115 9.24 -6.46 2.47
N ARG A 116 10.57 -6.64 2.32
CA ARG A 116 11.54 -6.14 3.32
C ARG A 116 11.46 -4.62 3.48
N ARG A 117 11.24 -3.87 2.38
CA ARG A 117 11.09 -2.41 2.38
C ARG A 117 9.64 -1.97 2.58
N LEU A 118 8.68 -2.72 2.04
CA LEU A 118 7.27 -2.39 2.13
C LEU A 118 6.74 -2.50 3.57
N MET A 119 7.26 -3.43 4.39
CA MET A 119 6.76 -3.61 5.76
C MET A 119 6.98 -2.39 6.65
N PRO A 120 8.21 -1.81 6.77
CA PRO A 120 8.40 -0.57 7.54
C PRO A 120 7.49 0.58 7.09
N VAL A 121 7.28 0.73 5.78
CA VAL A 121 6.40 1.76 5.21
C VAL A 121 4.94 1.54 5.64
N LEU A 122 4.42 0.31 5.54
CA LEU A 122 3.07 -0.02 5.99
C LEU A 122 2.87 0.27 7.47
N LEU A 123 3.79 -0.18 8.31
CA LEU A 123 3.71 0.04 9.76
C LEU A 123 3.75 1.54 10.10
N GLY A 124 4.75 2.27 9.59
CA GLY A 124 4.92 3.69 9.90
C GLY A 124 3.86 4.61 9.30
N TYR A 125 3.16 4.19 8.25
CA TYR A 125 2.04 4.96 7.70
C TYR A 125 0.70 4.66 8.39
N LEU A 126 0.51 3.45 8.93
CA LEU A 126 -0.67 3.13 9.73
C LEU A 126 -0.61 3.71 11.14
N GLU A 127 0.60 3.92 11.69
CA GLU A 127 0.79 4.52 13.02
C GLU A 127 0.50 6.02 13.07
N ILE A 128 0.73 6.76 11.97
CA ILE A 128 0.60 8.22 11.95
C ILE A 128 -0.66 8.61 11.16
N GLY A 129 -1.62 9.24 11.83
CA GLY A 129 -2.83 9.78 11.23
C GLY A 129 -2.63 11.09 10.48
N ASP A 130 -3.55 11.37 9.55
CA ASP A 130 -3.66 12.65 8.84
C ASP A 130 -5.07 13.25 8.95
N PRO A 131 -5.51 13.64 10.16
CA PRO A 131 -6.85 14.19 10.37
C PRO A 131 -7.08 15.48 9.55
N PRO A 132 -8.32 15.77 9.15
CA PRO A 132 -9.56 15.04 9.49
C PRO A 132 -9.87 13.83 8.59
N ASP A 133 -9.26 13.75 7.40
CA ASP A 133 -9.68 12.81 6.36
C ASP A 133 -9.15 11.38 6.56
N GLU A 134 -8.04 11.22 7.28
CA GLU A 134 -7.34 9.93 7.47
C GLU A 134 -7.07 9.17 6.16
N SER A 135 -6.93 9.93 5.09
CA SER A 135 -6.81 9.43 3.74
C SER A 135 -5.60 8.50 3.58
N VAL A 136 -4.52 8.76 4.34
CA VAL A 136 -3.31 7.95 4.30
C VAL A 136 -3.58 6.59 4.94
N ARG A 137 -4.10 6.55 6.17
CA ARG A 137 -4.33 5.29 6.89
C ARG A 137 -5.31 4.39 6.14
N LEU A 138 -6.38 4.95 5.57
CA LEU A 138 -7.34 4.22 4.74
C LEU A 138 -6.68 3.58 3.51
N LYS A 139 -5.92 4.36 2.74
CA LYS A 139 -5.20 3.85 1.55
C LYS A 139 -4.16 2.79 1.92
N MET A 140 -3.49 2.95 3.05
CA MET A 140 -2.49 1.99 3.49
C MET A 140 -3.11 0.68 4.00
N LEU A 141 -4.34 0.70 4.55
CA LEU A 141 -5.10 -0.51 4.81
C LEU A 141 -5.43 -1.25 3.50
N GLU A 142 -5.82 -0.54 2.43
CA GLU A 142 -6.04 -1.17 1.12
C GLU A 142 -4.75 -1.81 0.57
N VAL A 143 -3.63 -1.10 0.67
CA VAL A 143 -2.30 -1.63 0.29
C VAL A 143 -1.95 -2.86 1.11
N LEU A 144 -2.20 -2.85 2.43
CA LEU A 144 -1.95 -3.98 3.31
C LEU A 144 -2.76 -5.20 2.88
N GLN A 145 -4.07 -5.01 2.67
CA GLN A 145 -4.97 -6.10 2.26
C GLN A 145 -4.55 -6.68 0.90
N SER A 146 -4.22 -5.84 -0.08
CA SER A 146 -3.73 -6.28 -1.39
C SER A 146 -2.41 -7.04 -1.27
N THR A 147 -1.47 -6.52 -0.45
CA THR A 147 -0.18 -7.17 -0.19
C THR A 147 -0.33 -8.53 0.48
N ILE A 148 -1.23 -8.67 1.47
CA ILE A 148 -1.51 -9.95 2.13
C ILE A 148 -2.04 -10.95 1.11
N ARG A 149 -2.98 -10.56 0.23
CA ARG A 149 -3.53 -11.45 -0.80
C ARG A 149 -2.45 -11.90 -1.81
N LEU A 150 -1.64 -10.95 -2.30
CA LEU A 150 -0.61 -11.22 -3.31
C LEU A 150 0.59 -12.01 -2.77
N ALA A 151 0.93 -11.84 -1.50
CA ALA A 151 2.12 -12.40 -0.87
C ALA A 151 1.81 -13.26 0.36
N TRP A 152 0.60 -13.83 0.43
CA TRP A 152 0.11 -14.61 1.58
C TRP A 152 1.10 -15.67 2.10
N PRO A 153 1.86 -16.43 1.26
CA PRO A 153 2.77 -17.46 1.78
C PRO A 153 3.94 -16.88 2.60
N ARG A 154 4.21 -15.58 2.46
CA ARG A 154 5.31 -14.88 3.14
C ARG A 154 4.84 -14.08 4.37
N MET A 155 3.55 -14.08 4.69
CA MET A 155 2.99 -13.23 5.75
C MET A 155 3.22 -13.76 7.17
N ALA A 156 3.40 -15.07 7.35
CA ALA A 156 3.57 -15.68 8.69
C ALA A 156 4.69 -15.04 9.53
N SER A 157 5.85 -14.78 8.93
CA SER A 157 6.99 -14.12 9.60
C SER A 157 6.75 -12.64 9.99
N ARG A 158 5.69 -12.02 9.46
CA ARG A 158 5.37 -10.59 9.65
C ARG A 158 4.10 -10.39 10.47
N ALA A 159 3.42 -11.48 10.80
CA ALA A 159 2.10 -11.46 11.41
C ALA A 159 2.08 -10.75 12.76
N ASP A 160 3.08 -10.99 13.61
CA ASP A 160 3.11 -10.40 14.95
C ASP A 160 3.26 -8.87 14.90
N ALA A 161 4.07 -8.35 13.98
CA ALA A 161 4.25 -6.91 13.80
C ALA A 161 2.99 -6.25 13.24
N LEU A 162 2.37 -6.88 12.23
CA LEU A 162 1.13 -6.40 11.62
C LEU A 162 -0.04 -6.44 12.62
N LEU A 163 -0.17 -7.53 13.38
CA LEU A 163 -1.20 -7.68 14.40
C LEU A 163 -1.09 -6.58 15.46
N ARG A 164 0.10 -6.34 16.00
CA ARG A 164 0.32 -5.27 16.99
C ARG A 164 -0.01 -3.89 16.42
N CYS A 165 0.40 -3.61 15.18
CA CYS A 165 0.10 -2.35 14.50
C CYS A 165 -1.41 -2.15 14.30
N LEU A 166 -2.13 -3.17 13.84
CA LEU A 166 -3.58 -3.11 13.63
C LEU A 166 -4.35 -2.98 14.96
N LEU A 167 -3.93 -3.68 16.01
CA LEU A 167 -4.54 -3.55 17.34
C LEU A 167 -4.32 -2.16 17.93
N ARG A 168 -3.11 -1.61 17.80
CA ARG A 168 -2.82 -0.23 18.21
C ARG A 168 -3.69 0.76 17.43
N LEU A 169 -3.77 0.61 16.12
CA LEU A 169 -4.62 1.45 15.27
C LEU A 169 -6.09 1.41 15.74
N LEU A 170 -6.64 0.23 16.02
CA LEU A 170 -8.01 0.09 16.53
C LEU A 170 -8.23 0.83 17.86
N VAL A 171 -7.27 0.72 18.79
CA VAL A 171 -7.33 1.43 20.07
C VAL A 171 -7.28 2.94 19.85
N ASP A 172 -6.31 3.42 19.07
CA ASP A 172 -6.10 4.84 18.79
C ASP A 172 -7.35 5.47 18.13
N VAL A 173 -7.90 4.79 17.11
CA VAL A 173 -9.10 5.25 16.40
C VAL A 173 -10.35 5.27 17.28
N SER A 174 -10.48 4.31 18.21
CA SER A 174 -11.61 4.27 19.14
C SER A 174 -11.53 5.35 20.23
N ALA A 175 -10.32 5.79 20.57
CA ALA A 175 -10.08 6.78 21.61
C ALA A 175 -10.06 8.22 21.08
N ASP A 176 -9.93 8.42 19.77
CA ASP A 176 -9.78 9.75 19.16
C ASP A 176 -11.15 10.46 19.01
N PRO A 177 -11.38 11.56 19.78
CA PRO A 177 -12.62 12.32 19.71
C PRO A 177 -12.69 13.26 18.50
N GLY A 178 -11.56 13.52 17.82
CA GLY A 178 -11.48 14.43 16.67
C GLY A 178 -11.89 13.77 15.34
N LEU A 179 -12.01 12.44 15.32
CA LEU A 179 -12.43 11.69 14.13
C LEU A 179 -13.95 11.74 13.94
N SER A 180 -14.35 11.98 12.69
CA SER A 180 -15.75 11.80 12.30
C SER A 180 -16.17 10.33 12.41
N ASP A 181 -17.44 10.08 12.75
CA ASP A 181 -17.95 8.72 12.91
C ASP A 181 -17.82 7.87 11.63
N SER A 182 -17.98 8.50 10.46
CA SER A 182 -17.83 7.82 9.18
C SER A 182 -16.39 7.36 8.94
N VAL A 183 -15.39 8.21 9.19
CA VAL A 183 -13.97 7.86 9.03
C VAL A 183 -13.56 6.83 10.06
N ARG A 184 -14.03 6.96 11.31
CA ARG A 184 -13.81 5.98 12.37
C ARG A 184 -14.29 4.59 11.93
N LEU A 185 -15.52 4.50 11.43
CA LEU A 185 -16.09 3.24 10.96
C LEU A 185 -15.24 2.63 9.84
N GLN A 186 -14.86 3.42 8.82
CA GLN A 186 -14.06 2.93 7.70
C GLN A 186 -12.69 2.37 8.13
N LEU A 187 -12.00 3.05 9.07
CA LEU A 187 -10.73 2.58 9.61
C LEU A 187 -10.89 1.29 10.41
N MET A 188 -11.96 1.18 11.20
CA MET A 188 -12.26 -0.01 12.01
C MET A 188 -12.62 -1.21 11.14
N GLU A 189 -13.45 -1.02 10.11
CA GLU A 189 -13.81 -2.05 9.13
C GLU A 189 -12.58 -2.49 8.32
N GLY A 190 -11.79 -1.54 7.82
CA GLY A 190 -10.56 -1.82 7.07
C GLY A 190 -9.51 -2.56 7.90
N SER A 191 -9.41 -2.25 9.20
CA SER A 191 -8.54 -2.95 10.14
C SER A 191 -9.02 -4.38 10.39
N SER A 192 -10.33 -4.56 10.60
CA SER A 192 -10.95 -5.88 10.79
C SER A 192 -10.82 -6.77 9.55
N ALA A 193 -11.01 -6.20 8.35
CA ALA A 193 -10.75 -6.90 7.09
C ALA A 193 -9.27 -7.32 6.94
N SER A 194 -8.34 -6.45 7.33
CA SER A 194 -6.90 -6.76 7.31
C SER A 194 -6.54 -7.87 8.29
N LEU A 195 -7.12 -7.87 9.50
CA LEU A 195 -6.95 -8.93 10.50
C LEU A 195 -7.48 -10.29 10.00
N ARG A 196 -8.65 -10.33 9.36
CA ARG A 196 -9.20 -11.56 8.75
C ARG A 196 -8.29 -12.12 7.66
N LEU A 197 -7.80 -11.26 6.76
CA LEU A 197 -6.86 -11.70 5.72
C LEU A 197 -5.55 -12.21 6.31
N LEU A 198 -5.04 -11.54 7.35
CA LEU A 198 -3.83 -11.97 8.04
C LEU A 198 -4.02 -13.31 8.75
N ASP A 199 -5.18 -13.52 9.38
CA ASP A 199 -5.52 -14.79 10.02
C ASP A 199 -5.58 -15.95 9.02
N ALA A 200 -6.25 -15.73 7.89
CA ALA A 200 -6.29 -16.69 6.78
C ALA A 200 -4.89 -17.02 6.24
N ALA A 201 -4.02 -16.00 6.08
CA ALA A 201 -2.65 -16.18 5.63
C ALA A 201 -1.72 -16.87 6.65
N THR A 202 -2.16 -16.99 7.91
CA THR A 202 -1.35 -17.53 9.02
C THR A 202 -1.97 -18.76 9.68
N GLN A 203 -2.89 -19.44 8.99
CA GLN A 203 -3.51 -20.68 9.46
C GLN A 203 -4.16 -20.54 10.85
N ARG A 204 -4.91 -19.45 11.05
CA ARG A 204 -5.67 -19.19 12.29
C ARG A 204 -4.82 -18.84 13.51
N ARG A 205 -3.54 -18.46 13.33
CA ARG A 205 -2.67 -18.05 14.44
C ARG A 205 -3.16 -16.74 15.07
N VAL A 206 -3.65 -15.80 14.27
CA VAL A 206 -4.10 -14.49 14.76
C VAL A 206 -5.34 -14.66 15.63
N GLN A 207 -6.32 -15.45 15.21
CA GLN A 207 -7.54 -15.75 15.96
C GLN A 207 -7.21 -16.29 17.36
N ARG A 208 -6.26 -17.24 17.46
CA ARG A 208 -5.84 -17.79 18.76
C ARG A 208 -5.21 -16.74 19.68
N LEU A 209 -4.47 -15.78 19.12
CA LEU A 209 -3.87 -14.69 19.89
C LEU A 209 -4.94 -13.67 20.31
N LEU A 210 -5.93 -13.40 19.46
CA LEU A 210 -7.03 -12.48 19.77
C LEU A 210 -7.92 -13.01 20.92
N LEU A 211 -8.11 -14.33 21.03
CA LEU A 211 -8.83 -14.93 22.16
C LEU A 211 -8.13 -14.73 23.52
N GLN A 212 -6.86 -14.36 23.53
CA GLN A 212 -6.10 -14.07 24.76
C GLN A 212 -6.19 -12.60 25.18
N VAL A 213 -6.84 -11.74 24.38
CA VAL A 213 -6.98 -10.32 24.69
C VAL A 213 -7.95 -10.16 25.86
N ASP A 214 -7.51 -9.48 26.92
CA ASP A 214 -8.37 -9.17 28.06
C ASP A 214 -9.43 -8.13 27.67
N SER A 215 -10.69 -8.55 27.67
CA SER A 215 -11.82 -7.72 27.27
C SER A 215 -12.08 -6.54 28.21
N ARG A 216 -11.54 -6.56 29.43
CA ARG A 216 -11.71 -5.50 30.44
C ARG A 216 -11.04 -4.18 30.05
N HIS A 217 -10.05 -4.23 29.17
CA HIS A 217 -9.24 -3.08 28.77
C HIS A 217 -9.58 -2.54 27.37
N CYS A 218 -10.56 -3.14 26.68
CA CYS A 218 -10.94 -2.75 25.33
C CYS A 218 -12.24 -1.96 25.30
N SER A 219 -12.31 -0.95 24.43
CA SER A 219 -13.56 -0.25 24.15
C SER A 219 -14.57 -1.20 23.47
N PRO A 220 -15.89 -0.98 23.63
CA PRO A 220 -16.90 -1.86 23.04
C PRO A 220 -16.79 -1.93 21.50
N GLN A 221 -16.35 -0.84 20.88
CA GLN A 221 -16.13 -0.78 19.43
C GLN A 221 -14.97 -1.69 19.00
N VAL A 222 -13.85 -1.68 19.75
CA VAL A 222 -12.71 -2.56 19.49
C VAL A 222 -13.11 -4.01 19.70
N LEU A 223 -13.83 -4.33 20.78
CA LEU A 223 -14.35 -5.69 21.01
C LEU A 223 -15.25 -6.16 19.89
N CYS A 224 -16.14 -5.30 19.38
CA CYS A 224 -16.99 -5.60 18.24
C CYS A 224 -16.15 -5.95 17.00
N CYS A 225 -15.11 -5.15 16.71
CA CYS A 225 -14.19 -5.43 15.59
C CYS A 225 -13.47 -6.76 15.76
N LEU A 226 -12.93 -7.06 16.94
CA LEU A 226 -12.25 -8.33 17.22
C LEU A 226 -13.22 -9.52 17.12
N ALA A 227 -14.45 -9.35 17.57
CA ALA A 227 -15.49 -10.36 17.46
C ALA A 227 -15.77 -10.74 16.01
N THR A 228 -15.76 -9.78 15.06
CA THR A 228 -15.94 -10.10 13.63
C THR A 228 -14.84 -11.01 13.07
N VAL A 229 -13.62 -10.95 13.63
CA VAL A 229 -12.50 -11.80 13.22
C VAL A 229 -12.63 -13.20 13.82
N THR A 230 -13.19 -13.30 15.04
CA THR A 230 -13.32 -14.58 15.74
C THR A 230 -14.61 -15.34 15.44
N ALA A 231 -15.68 -14.66 15.02
CA ALA A 231 -17.04 -15.21 14.89
C ALA A 231 -17.37 -15.92 13.57
N GLU A 232 -16.57 -15.79 12.51
CA GLU A 232 -16.82 -16.44 11.20
C GLU A 232 -16.70 -17.99 11.21
N GLN A 233 -16.80 -18.65 12.38
CA GLN A 233 -16.58 -20.10 12.54
C GLN A 233 -17.59 -20.85 13.42
N GLU A 234 -18.78 -20.31 13.73
CA GLU A 234 -19.87 -21.20 14.19
C GLU A 234 -20.54 -21.98 13.03
N HIS A 235 -20.11 -21.77 11.77
CA HIS A 235 -20.70 -22.40 10.59
C HIS A 235 -19.66 -22.98 9.61
N THR A 236 -18.86 -23.95 10.07
CA THR A 236 -18.20 -24.97 9.23
C THR A 236 -17.94 -26.21 10.06
#